data_AF-M6RD81-F1
#
_entry.id   AF-M6RD81-F1
#
_cell.length_a   1.000
_cell.length_b   1.000
_cell.length_c   1.000
_cell.angle_alpha   90.00
_cell.angle_beta   90.00
_cell.angle_gamma   90.00
#
_symmetry.space_group_name_H-M   'P 1'
#
loop_
_entity.id
_entity.type
_entity.pdbx_description
1 polymer ?
#
loop_
_entity_poly.entity_id
_entity_poly.type
_entity_poly.pdbx_seq_one_letter_code
_entity_poly.pdbx_strand_id
1 'polypeptide(L)' 'MAVDCLKSVLKNEPDNPAYLDSFGVLLFKSGKKEEAVLAFKKALLKSPTHPEILRHIEKAEDST' A
#
# COMPACT_ATOMS: atom_id res chain seq x y z
N MET A 1 -6.05 5.55 14.44
CA MET A 1 -4.70 4.96 14.49
C MET A 1 -4.64 3.65 13.71
N ALA A 2 -4.97 3.66 12.41
CA ALA A 2 -4.81 2.45 11.56
C ALA A 2 -3.34 2.25 11.18
N VAL A 3 -2.64 3.35 10.88
CA VAL A 3 -1.21 3.38 10.51
C VAL A 3 -0.31 2.74 11.57
N ASP A 4 -0.57 2.99 12.86
CA ASP A 4 0.24 2.41 13.94
C ASP A 4 -0.01 0.92 14.14
N CYS A 5 -1.22 0.42 13.89
CA CYS A 5 -1.50 -1.01 13.90
C CYS A 5 -0.71 -1.72 12.77
N LEU A 6 -0.66 -1.09 11.58
CA LEU A 6 0.10 -1.59 10.44
C LEU A 6 1.62 -1.57 10.65
N LYS A 7 2.17 -0.59 11.36
CA LYS A 7 3.59 -0.58 11.75
C LYS A 7 3.98 -1.76 12.65
N SER A 8 3.10 -2.17 13.56
CA SER A 8 3.36 -3.31 14.44
C SER A 8 3.26 -4.65 13.71
N VAL A 9 2.35 -4.79 12.75
CA VAL A 9 2.23 -6.03 11.95
C VAL A 9 3.38 -6.16 10.94
N LEU A 10 3.85 -5.03 10.37
CA LEU A 10 5.08 -5.00 9.58
C LEU A 10 6.33 -5.41 10.38
N LYS A 11 6.29 -5.49 11.73
CA LYS A 11 7.40 -6.10 12.48
C LYS A 11 7.41 -7.63 12.43
N ASN A 12 6.26 -8.27 12.24
CA ASN A 12 6.15 -9.73 12.20
C ASN A 12 6.19 -10.26 10.76
N GLU A 13 5.55 -9.58 9.81
CA GLU A 13 5.65 -9.87 8.38
C GLU A 13 5.88 -8.59 7.56
N PRO A 14 7.09 -8.00 7.63
CA PRO A 14 7.44 -6.75 6.92
C PRO A 14 7.28 -6.84 5.39
N ASP A 15 7.27 -8.05 4.87
CA ASP A 15 7.48 -8.34 3.46
C ASP A 15 6.23 -8.88 2.76
N ASN A 16 5.08 -8.96 3.46
CA ASN A 16 3.86 -9.48 2.85
C ASN A 16 3.21 -8.43 1.91
N PRO A 17 3.23 -8.65 0.58
CA PRO A 17 2.74 -7.68 -0.39
C PRO A 17 1.22 -7.41 -0.24
N ALA A 18 0.43 -8.40 0.17
CA ALA A 18 -1.02 -8.23 0.37
C ALA A 18 -1.33 -7.27 1.53
N TYR A 19 -0.46 -7.24 2.54
CA TYR A 19 -0.60 -6.34 3.67
C TYR A 19 -0.29 -4.89 3.29
N LEU A 20 0.83 -4.70 2.57
CA LEU A 20 1.23 -3.40 2.04
C LEU A 20 0.19 -2.85 1.04
N ASP A 21 -0.43 -3.72 0.26
CA ASP A 21 -1.54 -3.36 -0.63
C ASP A 21 -2.78 -2.88 0.16
N SER A 22 -3.23 -3.69 1.13
CA SER A 22 -4.35 -3.32 2.01
C SER A 22 -4.09 -2.00 2.76
N PHE A 23 -2.83 -1.75 3.15
CA PHE A 23 -2.42 -0.51 3.77
C PHE A 23 -2.56 0.69 2.84
N GLY A 24 -2.09 0.56 1.60
CA GLY A 24 -2.21 1.59 0.58
C GLY A 24 -3.67 1.93 0.31
N VAL A 25 -4.55 0.93 0.22
CA VAL A 25 -6.00 1.17 0.02
C VAL A 25 -6.60 1.97 1.17
N LEU A 26 -6.24 1.66 2.42
CA LEU A 26 -6.71 2.40 3.59
C LEU A 26 -6.22 3.85 3.58
N LEU A 27 -4.96 4.08 3.23
CA LEU A 27 -4.38 5.43 3.09
C LEU A 27 -5.08 6.22 1.98
N PHE A 28 -5.32 5.59 0.83
CA PHE A 28 -6.01 6.20 -0.30
C PHE A 28 -7.44 6.63 0.07
N LYS A 29 -8.19 5.74 0.75
CA LYS A 29 -9.52 6.06 1.27
C LYS A 29 -9.52 7.15 2.36
N SER A 30 -8.40 7.31 3.06
CA SER A 30 -8.21 8.35 4.08
C SER A 30 -7.79 9.69 3.48
N GLY A 31 -7.75 9.82 2.15
CA GLY A 31 -7.30 11.03 1.44
C GLY A 31 -5.79 11.21 1.38
N LYS A 32 -5.01 10.31 2.00
CA LYS A 32 -3.54 10.34 2.04
C LYS A 32 -2.97 9.67 0.79
N LYS A 33 -3.17 10.28 -0.37
CA LYS A 33 -2.81 9.68 -1.67
C LYS A 33 -1.29 9.46 -1.80
N GLU A 34 -0.45 10.40 -1.38
CA GLU A 34 1.00 10.23 -1.50
C GLU A 34 1.51 9.07 -0.63
N GLU A 35 1.01 8.94 0.60
CA GLU A 35 1.35 7.83 1.48
C GLU A 35 0.84 6.49 0.91
N ALA A 36 -0.33 6.47 0.27
CA ALA A 36 -0.89 5.29 -0.37
C ALA A 36 0.00 4.78 -1.50
N VAL A 37 0.42 5.68 -2.41
CA VAL A 37 1.34 5.35 -3.51
C VAL A 37 2.65 4.78 -2.98
N LEU A 38 3.20 5.33 -1.88
CA LEU A 38 4.40 4.79 -1.25
C LEU A 38 4.19 3.37 -0.70
N ALA A 39 3.03 3.08 -0.11
CA ALA A 39 2.70 1.74 0.38
C ALA A 39 2.56 0.73 -0.77
N PHE A 40 1.84 1.10 -1.84
CA PHE A 40 1.71 0.25 -3.02
C PHE A 40 3.05 0.01 -3.73
N LYS A 41 3.92 1.03 -3.83
CA LYS A 41 5.27 0.87 -4.40
C LYS A 41 6.12 -0.11 -3.58
N LYS A 42 6.01 -0.08 -2.25
CA LYS A 42 6.66 -1.09 -1.39
C LYS A 42 6.08 -2.49 -1.61
N ALA A 43 4.76 -2.60 -1.77
CA ALA A 43 4.09 -3.86 -2.07
C ALA A 43 4.57 -4.43 -3.41
N LEU A 44 4.72 -3.57 -4.42
CA LEU A 44 5.21 -3.92 -5.76
C LEU A 44 6.68 -4.35 -5.75
N LEU A 45 7.53 -3.75 -4.90
CA LEU A 45 8.92 -4.21 -4.74
C LEU A 45 9.00 -5.67 -4.22
N LYS A 46 7.99 -6.15 -3.50
CA LYS A 46 7.90 -7.52 -2.99
C LYS A 46 7.15 -8.45 -3.95
N SER A 47 6.17 -7.94 -4.67
CA SER A 47 5.43 -8.67 -5.69
C SER A 47 5.30 -7.84 -6.98
N PRO A 48 6.36 -7.76 -7.78
CA PRO A 48 6.42 -6.87 -8.95
C PRO A 48 5.47 -7.28 -10.08
N THR A 49 4.99 -8.52 -10.05
CA THR A 49 4.06 -9.07 -11.04
C THR A 49 2.61 -9.07 -10.56
N HIS A 50 2.29 -8.46 -9.41
CA HIS A 50 0.94 -8.46 -8.88
C HIS A 50 0.06 -7.42 -9.60
N PRO A 51 -0.91 -7.83 -10.41
CA PRO A 51 -1.69 -6.91 -11.25
C PRO A 51 -2.53 -5.93 -10.43
N GLU A 52 -3.10 -6.36 -9.30
CA GLU A 52 -3.91 -5.46 -8.45
C GLU A 52 -3.11 -4.30 -7.85
N ILE A 53 -1.85 -4.54 -7.45
CA ILE A 53 -1.00 -3.50 -6.85
C ILE A 53 -0.69 -2.42 -7.89
N LEU A 54 -0.39 -2.83 -9.12
CA LEU A 54 -0.18 -1.90 -10.25
C LEU A 54 -1.44 -1.05 -10.49
N ARG A 55 -2.62 -1.69 -10.52
CA ARG A 55 -3.89 -1.01 -10.71
C ARG A 55 -4.20 0.01 -9.61
N HIS A 56 -3.82 -0.31 -8.37
CA HIS A 56 -3.97 0.62 -7.24
C HIS A 56 -3.02 1.83 -7.35
N ILE A 57 -1.79 1.65 -7.84
CA ILE A 57 -0.85 2.76 -8.10
C ILE A 57 -1.40 3.66 -9.19
N GLU A 58 -1.79 3.09 -10.33
CA GLU A 58 -2.35 3.85 -11.45
C GLU A 58 -3.56 4.67 -11.01
N LYS A 59 -4.51 4.05 -10.29
CA LYS A 59 -5.68 4.75 -9.75
C LYS A 59 -5.30 5.86 -8.78
N ALA A 60 -4.28 5.64 -7.94
CA ALA A 60 -3.86 6.61 -6.94
C ALA A 60 -3.13 7.80 -7.56
N GLU A 61 -2.35 7.57 -8.62
CA GLU A 61 -1.63 8.61 -9.37
C GLU A 61 -2.58 9.41 -10.29
N ASP A 62 -3.50 8.74 -11.00
CA ASP A 62 -4.50 9.35 -11.91
C ASP A 62 -5.50 10.27 -11.18
N SER A 63 -5.70 10.04 -9.89
CA SER A 63 -6.60 10.87 -9.07
C SER A 63 -5.98 12.20 -8.62
N THR A 64 -4.81 12.62 -9.13
CA THR A 64 -4.09 13.86 -8.76
C THR A 64 -4.34 14.96 -9.78
#